data_AF-A0A5E4GEV6-F1
#
_entry.id   AF-A0A5E4GEV6-F1
#
_cell.length_a   1.000
_cell.length_b   1.000
_cell.length_c   1.000
_cell.angle_alpha   90.00
_cell.angle_beta   90.00
_cell.angle_gamma   90.00
#
_symmetry.space_group_name_H-M   'P 1'
#
loop_
_entity.id
_entity.type
_entity.pdbx_description
1 polymer ?
#
loop_
_entity_poly.entity_id
_entity_poly.type
_entity_poly.pdbx_seq_one_letter_code
_entity_poly.pdbx_strand_id
1 'polypeptide(L)'
;MNFSRWLLMIVVIVVDALNGGVGHEDCRETRCHPYGPAIRFPFRLKGRQPIHCGYRGFDVSCTDDNETILELPSSSAKFRVYEINYRSHAIRGPPYDGCCLPRELF
;
A
#
# COMPACT_ATOMS: atom_id res chain seq x y z
N MET A 1 -4.56 40.94 29.68
CA MET A 1 -4.59 40.20 28.40
C MET A 1 -5.87 40.55 27.67
N ASN A 2 -5.79 41.06 26.44
CA ASN A 2 -6.96 41.55 25.70
C ASN A 2 -7.73 40.38 25.06
N PHE A 3 -9.06 40.35 25.22
CA PHE A 3 -9.95 39.34 24.66
C PHE A 3 -9.73 39.11 23.15
N SER A 4 -9.48 40.20 22.41
CA SER A 4 -9.12 40.16 20.99
C SER A 4 -7.86 39.33 20.71
N ARG A 5 -6.84 39.39 21.58
CA ARG A 5 -5.62 38.59 21.43
C ARG A 5 -5.87 37.11 21.70
N TRP A 6 -6.80 36.79 22.60
CA TRP A 6 -7.18 35.41 22.90
C TRP A 6 -7.95 34.77 21.74
N LEU A 7 -8.87 35.51 21.13
CA LEU A 7 -9.60 35.06 19.92
C LEU A 7 -8.65 34.82 18.74
N LEU A 8 -7.67 35.70 18.52
CA LEU A 8 -6.69 35.51 17.46
C LEU A 8 -5.88 34.21 17.63
N MET A 9 -5.50 33.87 18.87
CA MET A 9 -4.80 32.60 19.15
C MET A 9 -5.68 31.38 18.85
N ILE A 10 -6.98 31.44 19.20
CA ILE A 10 -7.93 30.38 18.89
C ILE A 10 -8.08 30.20 17.38
N VAL A 11 -8.20 31.29 16.62
CA VAL A 11 -8.33 31.25 15.16
C VAL A 11 -7.10 30.59 14.53
N VAL A 12 -5.89 30.93 14.98
CA VAL A 12 -4.65 30.32 14.48
C VAL A 12 -4.63 28.81 14.71
N ILE A 13 -4.95 28.37 15.93
CA ILE A 13 -4.99 26.93 16.29
C ILE A 13 -6.00 26.16 15.42
N VAL A 14 -7.17 26.74 15.18
CA VAL A 14 -8.21 26.12 14.33
C VAL A 14 -7.77 26.06 12.87
N VAL A 15 -7.14 27.11 12.34
CA VAL A 15 -6.60 27.13 10.97
C VAL A 15 -5.51 26.07 10.79
N ASP A 16 -4.58 25.93 11.74
CA ASP A 16 -3.53 24.91 11.69
C ASP A 16 -4.11 23.48 11.78
N ALA A 17 -5.14 23.26 12.58
CA ALA A 17 -5.82 21.96 12.68
C ALA A 17 -6.62 21.60 11.41
N LEU A 18 -7.15 22.61 10.71
CA LEU A 18 -7.86 22.43 9.43
C LEU A 18 -6.90 22.30 8.25
N ASN A 19 -5.73 22.94 8.33
CA ASN A 19 -4.68 22.92 7.29
C ASN A 19 -3.68 21.77 7.49
N GLY A 20 -3.71 21.13 8.67
CA GLY A 20 -3.05 19.86 8.97
C GLY A 20 -3.72 18.73 8.21
N GLY A 21 -3.42 18.63 6.90
CA GLY A 21 -3.79 17.47 6.11
C GLY A 21 -3.19 16.20 6.71
N VAL A 22 -4.01 15.39 7.37
CA VAL A 22 -3.67 14.01 7.69
C VAL A 22 -3.66 13.24 6.38
N GLY A 23 -2.51 13.09 5.71
CA GLY A 23 -2.56 12.43 4.41
C GLY A 23 -1.30 12.33 3.56
N HIS A 24 -0.11 12.13 4.13
CA HIS A 24 1.05 11.77 3.29
C HIS A 24 2.05 10.79 3.88
N GLU A 25 2.18 10.73 5.21
CA GLU A 25 3.10 9.79 5.87
C GLU A 25 2.59 8.34 5.80
N ASP A 26 1.27 8.16 5.90
CA ASP A 26 0.68 6.87 6.30
C ASP A 26 0.69 5.84 5.15
N CYS A 27 0.60 6.31 3.90
CA CYS A 27 0.60 5.47 2.70
C CYS A 27 1.92 5.51 1.93
N ARG A 28 3.05 5.73 2.62
CA ARG A 28 4.37 5.72 1.99
C ARG A 28 4.62 4.39 1.28
N GLU A 29 5.28 4.44 0.11
CA GLU A 29 5.71 3.23 -0.61
C GLU A 29 6.54 2.32 0.30
N THR A 30 6.24 1.03 0.27
CA THR A 30 6.96 -0.02 1.02
C THR A 30 7.39 -1.15 0.10
N ARG A 31 8.29 -2.03 0.58
CA ARG A 31 8.79 -3.20 -0.15
C ARG A 31 9.06 -4.35 0.82
N CYS A 32 8.95 -5.58 0.35
CA CYS A 32 9.43 -6.76 1.09
C CYS A 32 10.95 -6.88 1.05
N HIS A 33 11.55 -6.53 -0.10
CA HIS A 33 12.99 -6.54 -0.34
C HIS A 33 13.42 -5.25 -1.06
N PRO A 34 14.63 -4.71 -0.85
CA PRO A 34 15.10 -3.49 -1.52
C PRO A 34 14.98 -3.54 -3.04
N TYR A 35 15.21 -4.72 -3.64
CA TYR A 35 15.09 -4.96 -5.08
C TYR A 35 13.74 -5.58 -5.51
N GLY A 36 12.81 -5.75 -4.58
CA GLY A 36 11.46 -6.24 -4.86
C GLY A 36 10.54 -5.14 -5.41
N PRO A 37 9.30 -5.48 -5.79
CA PRO A 37 8.34 -4.51 -6.33
C PRO A 37 7.99 -3.44 -5.29
N ALA A 38 7.79 -2.21 -5.76
CA ALA A 38 7.19 -1.12 -5.00
C ALA A 38 5.74 -1.45 -4.63
N ILE A 39 5.36 -1.31 -3.36
CA ILE A 39 4.00 -1.51 -2.87
C ILE A 39 3.39 -0.17 -2.47
N ARG A 40 2.36 0.23 -3.20
CA ARG A 40 1.54 1.44 -2.99
C ARG A 40 0.16 1.23 -3.58
N PHE A 41 -0.73 2.20 -3.33
CA PHE A 41 -2.08 2.21 -3.88
C PHE A 41 -2.11 1.79 -5.37
N PRO A 42 -2.97 0.85 -5.77
CA PRO A 42 -4.13 0.31 -5.04
C PRO A 42 -3.82 -0.87 -4.10
N PHE A 43 -2.56 -1.33 -4.03
CA PHE A 43 -2.17 -2.42 -3.14
C PHE A 43 -1.68 -1.87 -1.81
N ARG A 44 -1.85 -2.64 -0.74
CA ARG A 44 -1.23 -2.33 0.55
C ARG A 44 -0.48 -3.53 1.10
N LEU A 45 0.63 -3.26 1.77
CA LEU A 45 1.39 -4.25 2.50
C LEU A 45 0.79 -4.48 3.88
N LYS A 46 0.19 -5.65 4.10
CA LYS A 46 -0.43 -6.03 5.37
C LYS A 46 0.56 -5.92 6.52
N GLY A 47 0.16 -5.25 7.59
CA GLY A 47 0.99 -5.05 8.79
C GLY A 47 2.01 -3.91 8.69
N ARG A 48 2.21 -3.28 7.52
CA ARG A 48 3.07 -2.09 7.37
C ARG A 48 2.33 -0.86 6.87
N GLN A 49 1.31 -1.04 6.03
CA GLN A 49 0.47 0.04 5.53
C GLN A 49 -0.95 -0.04 6.11
N PRO A 50 -1.53 1.09 6.52
CA PRO A 50 -2.93 1.19 6.95
C PRO A 50 -3.93 0.61 5.94
N ILE A 51 -5.12 0.26 6.43
CA ILE A 51 -6.20 -0.30 5.59
C ILE A 51 -6.61 0.65 4.46
N HIS A 52 -6.58 1.97 4.68
CA HIS A 52 -7.00 2.95 3.69
C HIS A 52 -5.98 3.16 2.55
N CYS A 53 -4.78 2.58 2.64
CA CYS A 53 -3.74 2.73 1.61
C CYS A 53 -3.90 1.79 0.41
N GLY A 54 -4.90 0.91 0.43
CA GLY A 54 -5.19 -0.01 -0.67
C GLY A 54 -6.67 -0.40 -0.71
N TYR A 55 -7.06 -1.09 -1.77
CA TYR A 55 -8.40 -1.65 -1.87
C TYR A 55 -8.54 -2.90 -1.00
N ARG A 56 -9.73 -3.06 -0.40
CA ARG A 56 -10.07 -4.27 0.34
C ARG A 56 -9.96 -5.48 -0.58
N GLY A 57 -9.29 -6.53 -0.10
CA GLY A 57 -9.10 -7.79 -0.85
C GLY A 57 -7.93 -7.79 -1.83
N PHE A 58 -7.15 -6.71 -1.92
CA PHE A 58 -5.92 -6.62 -2.74
C PHE A 58 -4.68 -6.47 -1.85
N ASP A 59 -4.72 -7.06 -0.67
CA ASP A 59 -3.62 -7.01 0.27
C ASP A 59 -2.46 -7.88 -0.24
N VAL A 60 -1.25 -7.36 -0.13
CA VAL A 60 -0.02 -8.13 -0.31
C VAL A 60 0.63 -8.39 1.04
N SER A 61 1.43 -9.45 1.12
CA SER A 61 2.27 -9.76 2.28
C SER A 61 3.68 -10.16 1.85
N CYS A 62 4.58 -10.21 2.81
CA CYS A 62 5.94 -10.71 2.62
C CYS A 62 6.04 -12.13 3.15
N THR A 63 6.73 -13.01 2.42
CA THR A 63 7.18 -14.30 2.96
C THR A 63 8.39 -14.11 3.86
N ASP A 64 8.79 -15.17 4.59
CA ASP A 64 10.01 -15.18 5.39
C ASP A 64 11.28 -14.97 4.51
N ASP A 65 11.21 -15.37 3.24
CA ASP A 65 12.25 -15.14 2.23
C ASP A 65 12.21 -13.74 1.60
N ASN A 66 11.44 -12.81 2.17
CA ASN A 66 11.23 -11.43 1.68
C ASN A 66 10.60 -11.33 0.29
N GLU A 67 9.87 -12.34 -0.14
CA GLU A 67 9.16 -12.31 -1.42
C GLU A 67 7.79 -11.66 -1.26
N THR A 68 7.35 -10.93 -2.29
CA THR A 68 6.02 -10.32 -2.27
C THR A 68 4.98 -11.33 -2.77
N ILE A 69 3.91 -11.53 -2.00
CA ILE A 69 2.80 -12.40 -2.37
C ILE A 69 1.48 -11.63 -2.35
N LEU A 70 0.64 -11.87 -3.36
CA LEU A 70 -0.73 -11.38 -3.44
C LEU A 70 -1.68 -12.51 -3.03
N GLU A 71 -2.56 -12.21 -2.08
CA GLU A 71 -3.66 -13.12 -1.70
C GLU A 71 -4.86 -12.81 -2.60
N LEU A 72 -5.35 -13.79 -3.36
CA LEU A 72 -6.51 -13.56 -4.21
C LEU A 72 -7.79 -13.52 -3.35
N PRO A 73 -8.68 -12.54 -3.52
CA PRO A 73 -9.87 -12.43 -2.68
C PRO A 73 -10.85 -13.60 -2.84
N SER A 74 -10.88 -14.24 -4.01
CA SER A 74 -11.83 -15.31 -4.34
C SER A 74 -11.31 -16.73 -4.04
N SER A 75 -10.03 -16.90 -3.70
CA SER A 75 -9.41 -18.21 -3.54
C SER A 75 -8.37 -18.15 -2.41
N SER A 76 -8.11 -19.25 -1.71
CA SER A 76 -6.96 -19.34 -0.80
C SER A 76 -5.60 -19.33 -1.52
N ALA A 77 -5.59 -19.17 -2.85
CA ALA A 77 -4.39 -19.13 -3.65
C ALA A 77 -3.57 -17.87 -3.36
N LYS A 78 -2.24 -18.06 -3.33
CA LYS A 78 -1.24 -17.02 -3.16
C LYS A 78 -0.39 -16.95 -4.42
N PHE A 79 -0.22 -15.75 -4.96
CA PHE A 79 0.58 -15.53 -6.17
C PHE A 79 1.84 -14.75 -5.84
N ARG A 80 3.01 -15.25 -6.24
CA ARG A 80 4.27 -14.52 -6.08
C ARG A 80 4.34 -13.38 -7.07
N VAL A 81 4.57 -12.17 -6.57
CA VAL A 81 4.65 -10.94 -7.35
C VAL A 81 6.12 -10.56 -7.55
N TYR A 82 6.56 -10.56 -8.80
CA TYR A 82 7.90 -10.11 -9.19
C TYR A 82 7.88 -8.63 -9.60
N GLU A 83 6.87 -8.20 -10.37
CA GLU A 83 6.73 -6.82 -10.84
C GLU A 83 5.27 -6.36 -10.74
N ILE A 84 5.06 -5.10 -10.35
CA ILE A 84 3.78 -4.40 -10.42
C ILE A 84 3.95 -3.23 -11.38
N ASN A 85 3.29 -3.30 -12.54
CA ASN A 85 3.27 -2.22 -13.50
C ASN A 85 2.06 -1.31 -13.23
N TYR A 86 2.31 -0.19 -12.57
CA TYR A 86 1.27 0.79 -12.21
C TYR A 86 0.68 1.56 -13.39
N ARG A 87 1.36 1.59 -14.56
CA ARG A 87 0.87 2.26 -15.76
C ARG A 87 -0.12 1.38 -16.52
N SER A 88 0.17 0.09 -16.63
CA SER A 88 -0.70 -0.87 -17.35
C SER A 88 -1.61 -1.66 -16.42
N HIS A 89 -1.55 -1.43 -15.10
CA HIS A 89 -2.29 -2.18 -14.08
C HIS A 89 -2.05 -3.70 -14.14
N ALA A 90 -0.83 -4.12 -14.47
CA ALA A 90 -0.47 -5.53 -14.62
C ALA A 90 0.43 -6.01 -13.47
N ILE A 91 0.22 -7.26 -13.04
CA ILE A 91 1.05 -7.96 -12.06
C ILE A 91 1.77 -9.08 -12.79
N ARG A 92 3.08 -9.19 -12.61
CA ARG A 92 3.88 -10.25 -13.22
C ARG A 92 4.43 -11.18 -12.14
N GLY A 93 4.33 -12.46 -12.41
CA GLY A 93 4.99 -13.49 -11.63
C GLY A 93 6.50 -13.56 -11.93
N PRO A 94 7.23 -14.43 -11.21
CA PRO A 94 8.61 -14.72 -11.56
C PRO A 94 8.73 -15.16 -13.02
N PRO A 95 9.83 -14.84 -13.71
CA PRO A 95 10.08 -15.35 -15.05
C PRO A 95 10.03 -16.88 -15.04
N TYR A 96 9.25 -17.46 -15.96
CA TYR A 96 9.18 -18.90 -16.12
C TYR A 96 10.40 -19.37 -16.91
N ASP A 97 11.20 -20.27 -16.32
CA ASP A 97 12.32 -20.91 -17.01
C ASP A 97 11.89 -22.04 -17.98
N GLY A 98 10.61 -22.05 -18.40
CA GLY A 98 10.20 -22.76 -19.62
C GLY A 98 9.17 -23.89 -19.53
N CYS A 99 8.46 -24.14 -18.42
CA CYS A 99 7.23 -24.95 -18.50
C CYS A 99 6.28 -24.72 -17.32
N CYS A 100 4.99 -24.59 -17.64
CA CYS A 100 3.83 -24.58 -16.75
C CYS A 100 3.57 -23.27 -15.98
N LEU A 101 2.67 -22.44 -16.51
CA LEU A 101 1.81 -21.60 -15.68
C LEU A 101 1.03 -22.54 -14.73
N PRO A 102 1.04 -22.33 -13.41
CA PRO A 102 0.11 -23.01 -12.52
C PRO A 102 -1.30 -22.63 -12.96
N ARG A 103 -2.10 -23.65 -13.31
CA ARG A 103 -3.41 -23.56 -13.98
C ARG A 103 -4.53 -23.09 -13.06
N GLU A 104 -4.23 -22.70 -11.83
CA GLU A 104 -5.23 -22.39 -10.82
C GLU A 104 -5.36 -20.86 -10.63
N LEU A 105 -5.91 -20.19 -11.64
CA LEU A 105 -6.45 -18.84 -11.54
C LEU A 105 -7.90 -18.85 -12.06
N PHE A 106 -8.77 -19.63 -11.42
CA PHE A 106 -10.23 -19.56 -11.56
C PHE A 106 -10.89 -19.77 -10.20
#